data_AF-A0A922XBW7-F1
#
_entry.id   AF-A0A922XBW7-F1
#
_cell.length_a   1.000
_cell.length_b   1.000
_cell.length_c   1.000
_cell.angle_alpha   90.00
_cell.angle_beta   90.00
_cell.angle_gamma   90.00
#
_symmetry.space_group_name_H-M   'P 1'
#
loop_
_entity.id
_entity.type
_entity.pdbx_description
1 polymer ?
#
loop_
_entity_poly.entity_id
_entity_poly.type
_entity_poly.pdbx_seq_one_letter_code
_entity_poly.pdbx_strand_id
1 'polypeptide(L)'
;EDIPVEHLDWVASRMPAALDRLADTIEATVEMLTSHVDVEAPADAILTLEVEQPETAARISMEDRGEQFDNPIEGLKEAMSDTSGARFASRRRLLGQQLEQFLDSLASAGALVVARRPFAIGLDVLAQSQPDRYAGWLRSILSTTDERALRNLQNVGLALAQHYAAIDADLSARTFAHLWRIDPHVTVTMGPAKHPIRFTSLFSAVSSEEIDTLRGRVLEQASDDGQLATVVLAAEAAGAGQWLDGYIDGRLASATPADQALGITAASMRPANPHSDAVLGRDWKRGFLGDAARAGRTSYARSRHSDHWFAQAAAANHPHERWRYLELAIAAADRRQLVDAARRVTPDLR
;
A
#
# COMPACT_ATOMS: atom_id res chain seq x y z
N GLU A 1 -7.02 -33.57 6.39
CA GLU A 1 -6.44 -32.95 5.19
C GLU A 1 -5.61 -31.76 5.61
N ASP A 2 -4.41 -31.61 5.08
CA ASP A 2 -3.56 -30.45 5.37
C ASP A 2 -4.18 -29.19 4.74
N ILE A 3 -4.52 -28.22 5.59
CA ILE A 3 -4.98 -26.91 5.13
C ILE A 3 -3.77 -26.19 4.53
N PRO A 4 -3.84 -25.69 3.28
CA PRO A 4 -2.77 -24.89 2.70
C PRO A 4 -2.47 -23.67 3.57
N VAL A 5 -1.19 -23.33 3.73
CA VAL A 5 -0.73 -22.24 4.63
C VAL A 5 -1.41 -20.90 4.30
N GLU A 6 -1.66 -20.65 3.02
CA GLU A 6 -2.36 -19.45 2.51
C GLU A 6 -3.80 -19.28 3.00
N HIS A 7 -4.43 -20.33 3.53
CA HIS A 7 -5.79 -20.30 4.07
C HIS A 7 -5.85 -20.51 5.59
N LEU A 8 -4.69 -20.74 6.23
CA LEU A 8 -4.63 -21.05 7.65
C LEU A 8 -5.08 -19.87 8.52
N ASP A 9 -4.78 -18.64 8.11
CA ASP A 9 -5.17 -17.41 8.81
C ASP A 9 -6.70 -17.23 8.85
N TRP A 10 -7.37 -17.49 7.73
CA TRP A 10 -8.82 -17.53 7.63
C TRP A 10 -9.42 -18.65 8.47
N VAL A 11 -8.88 -19.88 8.43
CA VAL A 11 -9.39 -20.98 9.24
C VAL A 11 -9.25 -20.70 10.73
N ALA A 12 -8.09 -20.20 11.16
CA ALA A 12 -7.83 -19.85 12.55
C ALA A 12 -8.78 -18.77 13.09
N SER A 13 -9.22 -17.84 12.25
CA SER A 13 -10.24 -16.85 12.62
C SER A 13 -11.62 -17.43 12.93
N ARG A 14 -11.94 -18.62 12.39
CA ARG A 14 -13.25 -19.29 12.56
C ARG A 14 -13.19 -20.48 13.50
N MET A 15 -12.00 -21.05 13.69
CA MET A 15 -11.77 -22.26 14.48
C MET A 15 -10.63 -22.00 15.47
N PRO A 16 -10.93 -21.73 16.75
CA PRO A 16 -9.90 -21.48 17.77
C PRO A 16 -8.86 -22.61 17.88
N ALA A 17 -9.25 -23.85 17.60
CA ALA A 17 -8.34 -25.00 17.60
C ALA A 17 -7.23 -24.92 16.53
N ALA A 18 -7.33 -24.03 15.54
CA ALA A 18 -6.31 -23.80 14.52
C ALA A 18 -5.37 -22.62 14.86
N LEU A 19 -5.61 -21.89 15.96
CA LEU A 19 -4.77 -20.75 16.36
C LEU A 19 -3.35 -21.18 16.71
N ASP A 20 -3.17 -22.31 17.41
CA ASP A 20 -1.83 -22.82 17.75
C ASP A 20 -1.04 -23.17 16.49
N ARG A 21 -1.68 -23.83 15.51
CA ARG A 21 -1.05 -24.12 14.23
C ARG A 21 -0.68 -22.85 13.46
N LEU A 22 -1.51 -21.81 13.52
CA LEU A 22 -1.19 -20.52 12.93
C LEU A 22 0.01 -19.87 13.64
N ALA A 23 0.04 -19.88 14.98
CA ALA A 23 1.18 -19.38 15.75
C ALA A 23 2.48 -20.10 15.39
N ASP A 24 2.46 -21.43 15.36
CA ASP A 24 3.63 -22.24 15.02
C ASP A 24 4.11 -21.92 13.59
N THR A 25 3.18 -21.70 12.66
CA THR A 25 3.50 -21.34 11.27
C THR A 25 4.12 -19.94 11.18
N ILE A 26 3.60 -18.95 11.91
CA ILE A 26 4.14 -17.59 11.95
C ILE A 26 5.53 -17.61 12.60
N GLU A 27 5.70 -18.33 13.70
CA GLU A 27 6.98 -18.46 14.38
C GLU A 27 8.04 -19.06 13.46
N ALA A 28 7.75 -20.20 12.83
CA ALA A 28 8.64 -20.81 11.84
C ALA A 28 8.94 -19.87 10.66
N THR A 29 7.95 -19.08 10.22
CA THR A 29 8.12 -18.08 9.16
C THR A 29 9.09 -16.97 9.59
N VAL A 30 8.87 -16.38 10.77
CA VAL A 30 9.72 -15.30 11.30
C VAL A 30 11.14 -15.80 11.52
N GLU A 31 11.32 -16.98 12.11
CA GLU A 31 12.64 -17.59 12.31
C GLU A 31 13.36 -17.83 10.98
N MET A 32 12.70 -18.46 10.02
CA MET A 32 13.26 -18.75 8.69
C MET A 32 13.68 -17.47 7.96
N LEU A 33 12.81 -16.46 7.90
CA LEU A 33 13.10 -15.20 7.22
C LEU A 33 14.20 -14.39 7.92
N THR A 34 14.41 -14.61 9.22
CA THR A 34 15.47 -13.95 9.99
C THR A 34 16.84 -14.57 9.75
N SER A 35 16.92 -15.86 9.40
CA SER A 35 18.18 -16.61 9.51
C SER A 35 18.64 -17.34 8.24
N HIS A 36 17.80 -17.51 7.21
CA HIS A 36 18.04 -18.53 6.18
C HIS A 36 17.68 -18.17 4.73
N VAL A 37 17.48 -16.90 4.38
CA VAL A 37 17.03 -16.53 3.01
C VAL A 37 17.99 -15.56 2.33
N ASP A 38 19.01 -16.12 1.67
CA ASP A 38 19.87 -15.38 0.76
C ASP A 38 19.33 -15.52 -0.67
N VAL A 39 18.31 -14.73 -0.99
CA VAL A 39 17.69 -14.72 -2.32
C VAL A 39 17.81 -13.32 -2.90
N GLU A 40 18.48 -13.22 -4.05
CA GLU A 40 18.59 -11.97 -4.80
C GLU A 40 17.33 -11.75 -5.64
N ALA A 41 16.65 -10.63 -5.40
CA ALA A 41 15.57 -10.19 -6.27
C ALA A 41 16.13 -9.77 -7.65
N PRO A 42 15.34 -9.86 -8.73
CA PRO A 42 15.74 -9.39 -10.04
C PRO A 42 16.25 -7.95 -10.00
N ALA A 43 17.51 -7.73 -10.37
CA ALA A 43 18.13 -6.40 -10.32
C ALA A 43 17.42 -5.38 -11.22
N ASP A 44 16.89 -5.88 -12.33
CA ASP A 44 16.32 -5.13 -13.45
C ASP A 44 14.80 -4.92 -13.33
N ALA A 45 14.18 -5.42 -12.27
CA ALA A 45 12.72 -5.37 -12.14
C ALA A 45 12.27 -4.92 -10.75
N ILE A 46 11.10 -4.29 -10.71
CA ILE A 46 10.31 -4.10 -9.50
C ILE A 46 9.23 -5.18 -9.50
N LEU A 47 9.26 -6.03 -8.48
CA LEU A 47 8.25 -7.06 -8.29
C LEU A 47 7.13 -6.53 -7.40
N THR A 48 5.90 -6.61 -7.90
CA THR A 48 4.71 -6.22 -7.15
C THR A 48 3.73 -7.38 -7.08
N LEU A 49 3.41 -7.82 -5.88
CA LEU A 49 2.30 -8.72 -5.62
C LEU A 49 1.01 -7.89 -5.50
N GLU A 50 0.09 -8.08 -6.43
CA GLU A 50 -1.22 -7.45 -6.44
C GLU A 50 -2.24 -8.38 -5.79
N VAL A 51 -2.81 -7.94 -4.67
CA VAL A 51 -3.85 -8.66 -3.92
C VAL A 51 -5.14 -7.86 -4.01
N GLU A 52 -6.11 -8.35 -4.79
CA GLU A 52 -7.38 -7.63 -5.03
C GLU A 52 -8.30 -7.67 -3.81
N GLN A 53 -8.47 -8.85 -3.22
CA GLN A 53 -9.15 -9.09 -1.95
C GLN A 53 -8.32 -10.05 -1.09
N PRO A 54 -8.38 -9.97 0.25
CA PRO A 54 -7.65 -10.89 1.13
C PRO A 54 -7.87 -12.36 0.75
N GLU A 55 -9.10 -12.76 0.48
CA GLU A 55 -9.50 -14.14 0.15
C GLU A 55 -9.19 -14.60 -1.29
N THR A 56 -8.69 -13.73 -2.17
CA THR A 56 -8.49 -14.02 -3.60
C THR A 56 -7.05 -14.34 -3.98
N ALA A 57 -6.87 -14.96 -5.14
CA ALA A 57 -5.55 -15.25 -5.70
C ALA A 57 -4.77 -13.95 -5.96
N ALA A 58 -3.51 -13.94 -5.52
CA ALA A 58 -2.59 -12.82 -5.76
C ALA A 58 -1.92 -12.95 -7.13
N ARG A 59 -1.69 -11.82 -7.81
CA ARG A 59 -0.99 -11.78 -9.09
C ARG A 59 0.34 -11.09 -8.94
N ILE A 60 1.42 -11.72 -9.41
CA ILE A 60 2.72 -11.05 -9.52
C ILE A 60 2.74 -10.22 -10.80
N SER A 61 2.93 -8.91 -10.63
CA SER A 61 3.22 -7.94 -11.67
C SER A 61 4.70 -7.57 -11.61
N MET A 62 5.24 -7.23 -12.77
CA MET A 62 6.65 -6.90 -12.92
C MET A 62 6.78 -5.64 -13.75
N GLU A 63 7.50 -4.67 -13.20
CA GLU A 63 7.84 -3.43 -13.87
C GLU A 63 9.34 -3.44 -14.19
N ASP A 64 9.68 -3.23 -15.47
CA ASP A 64 11.07 -3.11 -15.92
C ASP A 64 11.63 -1.78 -15.41
N ARG A 65 12.77 -1.83 -14.71
CA ARG A 65 13.49 -0.62 -14.28
C ARG A 65 14.13 0.15 -15.43
N GLY A 66 14.06 -0.41 -16.63
CA GLY A 66 14.77 0.06 -17.81
C GLY A 66 16.20 -0.46 -17.82
N GLU A 67 16.77 -0.54 -19.01
CA GLU A 67 18.19 -0.83 -19.17
C GLU A 67 19.01 0.33 -18.62
N GLN A 68 20.01 0.02 -17.80
CA GLN A 68 20.99 1.01 -17.37
C GLN A 68 21.99 1.22 -18.51
N PHE A 69 22.02 2.43 -19.04
CA PHE A 69 22.96 2.84 -20.07
C PHE A 69 24.02 3.75 -19.47
N ASP A 70 25.29 3.47 -19.78
CA ASP A 70 26.40 4.39 -19.46
C ASP A 70 26.18 5.78 -20.09
N ASN A 71 25.49 5.82 -21.24
CA ASN A 71 25.05 7.05 -21.91
C ASN A 71 23.52 7.03 -22.18
N PRO A 72 22.72 7.75 -21.39
CA PRO A 72 21.25 7.74 -21.51
C PRO A 72 20.72 8.18 -22.87
N ILE A 73 21.40 9.11 -23.55
CA ILE A 73 20.96 9.66 -24.85
C ILE A 73 21.15 8.63 -25.96
N GLU A 74 22.24 7.86 -25.88
CA GLU A 74 22.56 6.81 -26.85
C GLU A 74 21.65 5.60 -26.65
N GLY A 75 21.41 5.20 -25.40
CA GLY A 75 20.43 4.17 -25.06
C GLY A 75 19.01 4.50 -25.53
N LEU A 76 18.58 5.77 -25.39
CA LEU A 76 17.28 6.21 -25.91
C LEU A 76 17.22 6.14 -27.44
N LYS A 77 18.29 6.56 -28.14
CA LYS A 77 18.35 6.48 -29.62
C LYS A 77 18.27 5.04 -30.10
N GLU A 78 18.98 4.13 -29.45
CA GLU A 78 18.93 2.72 -29.81
C GLU A 78 17.55 2.10 -29.51
N ALA A 79 16.95 2.43 -28.37
CA ALA A 79 15.59 1.97 -28.03
C ALA A 79 14.55 2.46 -29.05
N MET A 80 14.67 3.71 -29.50
CA MET A 80 13.80 4.27 -30.54
C MET A 80 14.08 3.70 -31.95
N SER A 81 15.28 3.13 -32.17
CA SER A 81 15.66 2.55 -33.46
C SER A 81 15.15 1.12 -33.68
N ASP A 82 14.71 0.42 -32.60
CA ASP A 82 14.12 -0.91 -32.71
C ASP A 82 12.68 -0.86 -33.26
N THR A 83 12.58 -0.79 -34.58
CA THR A 83 11.29 -0.85 -35.30
C THR A 83 10.70 -2.27 -35.34
N SER A 84 11.46 -3.29 -34.96
CA SER A 84 11.04 -4.70 -35.00
C SER A 84 10.37 -5.19 -33.70
N GLY A 85 10.60 -4.48 -32.59
CA GLY A 85 10.19 -4.90 -31.25
C GLY A 85 10.97 -6.09 -30.69
N ALA A 86 12.04 -6.53 -31.37
CA ALA A 86 12.83 -7.69 -30.96
C ALA A 86 13.57 -7.44 -29.63
N ARG A 87 14.02 -6.20 -29.36
CA ARG A 87 14.66 -5.83 -28.10
C ARG A 87 13.64 -5.91 -26.96
N PHE A 88 12.45 -5.36 -27.15
CA PHE A 88 11.36 -5.46 -26.17
C PHE A 88 10.97 -6.92 -25.88
N ALA A 89 10.84 -7.75 -26.92
CA ALA A 89 10.52 -9.18 -26.76
C ALA A 89 11.63 -9.94 -26.01
N SER A 90 12.90 -9.65 -26.32
CA SER A 90 14.06 -10.25 -25.65
C SER A 90 14.15 -9.83 -24.20
N ARG A 91 13.90 -8.55 -23.91
CA ARG A 91 13.85 -7.99 -22.55
C ARG A 91 12.73 -8.63 -21.73
N ARG A 92 11.51 -8.77 -22.27
CA ARG A 92 10.43 -9.51 -21.59
C ARG A 92 10.80 -10.97 -21.28
N ARG A 93 11.49 -11.65 -22.19
CA ARG A 93 11.95 -13.03 -21.96
C ARG A 93 12.99 -13.08 -20.83
N LEU A 94 13.97 -12.18 -20.83
CA LEU A 94 14.99 -12.10 -19.78
C LEU A 94 14.36 -11.85 -18.41
N LEU A 95 13.47 -10.86 -18.31
CA LEU A 95 12.78 -10.54 -17.06
C LEU A 95 11.93 -11.72 -16.58
N GLY A 96 11.26 -12.44 -17.50
CA GLY A 96 10.53 -13.66 -17.17
C GLY A 96 11.42 -14.75 -16.57
N GLN A 97 12.60 -14.98 -17.15
CA GLN A 97 13.57 -15.95 -16.63
C GLN A 97 14.11 -15.55 -15.25
N GLN A 98 14.39 -14.26 -15.04
CA GLN A 98 14.84 -13.76 -13.73
C GLN A 98 13.76 -13.95 -12.66
N LEU A 99 12.48 -13.74 -13.01
CA LEU A 99 11.37 -13.99 -12.10
C LEU A 99 11.25 -15.49 -11.75
N GLU A 100 11.31 -16.37 -12.75
CA GLU A 100 11.27 -17.83 -12.52
C GLU A 100 12.41 -18.27 -11.60
N GLN A 101 13.64 -17.82 -11.89
CA GLN A 101 14.81 -18.13 -11.05
C GLN A 101 14.65 -17.61 -9.62
N PHE A 102 14.10 -16.41 -9.44
CA PHE A 102 13.82 -15.84 -8.13
C PHE A 102 12.79 -16.68 -7.36
N LEU A 103 11.69 -17.07 -7.99
CA LEU A 103 10.65 -17.89 -7.37
C LEU A 103 11.16 -19.30 -7.03
N ASP A 104 11.97 -19.91 -7.88
CA ASP A 104 12.60 -21.21 -7.64
C ASP A 104 13.60 -21.15 -6.48
N SER A 105 14.34 -20.04 -6.36
CA SER A 105 15.26 -19.79 -5.25
C SER A 105 14.50 -19.62 -3.94
N LEU A 106 13.40 -18.87 -3.92
CA LEU A 106 12.51 -18.78 -2.76
C LEU A 106 11.91 -20.15 -2.41
N ALA A 107 11.49 -20.95 -3.39
CA ALA A 107 10.95 -22.29 -3.17
C ALA A 107 11.99 -23.22 -2.54
N SER A 108 13.21 -23.21 -3.07
CA SER A 108 14.33 -24.02 -2.57
C SER A 108 14.74 -23.63 -1.15
N ALA A 109 14.60 -22.35 -0.79
CA ALA A 109 14.84 -21.84 0.56
C ALA A 109 13.64 -21.99 1.52
N GLY A 110 12.50 -22.52 1.06
CA GLY A 110 11.26 -22.56 1.85
C GLY A 110 10.63 -21.18 2.11
N ALA A 111 11.09 -20.14 1.40
CA ALA A 111 10.80 -18.74 1.61
C ALA A 111 9.75 -18.16 0.65
N LEU A 112 8.97 -19.01 -0.03
CA LEU A 112 7.91 -18.56 -0.95
C LEU A 112 6.90 -17.60 -0.32
N VAL A 113 6.77 -17.60 1.02
CA VAL A 113 5.96 -16.64 1.77
C VAL A 113 6.32 -15.17 1.46
N VAL A 114 7.58 -14.87 1.08
CA VAL A 114 8.02 -13.51 0.67
C VAL A 114 7.28 -13.03 -0.59
N ALA A 115 6.94 -13.95 -1.49
CA ALA A 115 6.24 -13.68 -2.75
C ALA A 115 4.76 -14.10 -2.72
N ARG A 116 4.21 -14.33 -1.51
CA ARG A 116 2.80 -14.68 -1.30
C ARG A 116 2.09 -13.61 -0.49
N ARG A 117 0.75 -13.70 -0.48
CA ARG A 117 -0.08 -12.83 0.34
C ARG A 117 0.33 -13.00 1.82
N PRO A 118 0.58 -11.90 2.56
CA PRO A 118 0.85 -11.98 3.99
C PRO A 118 -0.40 -12.38 4.77
N PHE A 119 -0.20 -12.97 5.95
CA PHE A 119 -1.27 -13.23 6.90
C PHE A 119 -1.99 -11.93 7.23
N ALA A 120 -3.32 -11.92 7.15
CA ALA A 120 -4.11 -10.72 7.46
C ALA A 120 -5.40 -11.03 8.23
N ILE A 121 -5.83 -12.29 8.26
CA ILE A 121 -7.08 -12.71 8.91
C ILE A 121 -6.74 -13.47 10.18
N GLY A 122 -7.47 -13.23 11.27
CA GLY A 122 -7.27 -13.95 12.54
C GLY A 122 -6.04 -13.54 13.35
N LEU A 123 -5.21 -12.62 12.85
CA LEU A 123 -4.05 -12.09 13.59
C LEU A 123 -4.45 -11.33 14.85
N ASP A 124 -5.59 -10.61 14.85
CA ASP A 124 -6.11 -9.95 16.06
C ASP A 124 -6.47 -10.96 17.15
N VAL A 125 -7.18 -12.04 16.75
CA VAL A 125 -7.56 -13.14 17.66
C VAL A 125 -6.31 -13.82 18.21
N LEU A 126 -5.31 -14.00 17.36
CA LEU A 126 -4.03 -14.60 17.77
C LEU A 126 -3.27 -13.70 18.75
N ALA A 127 -3.18 -12.40 18.45
CA ALA A 127 -2.53 -11.42 19.31
C ALA A 127 -3.17 -11.38 20.70
N GLN A 128 -4.50 -11.45 20.78
CA GLN A 128 -5.24 -11.46 22.06
C GLN A 128 -5.08 -12.78 22.82
N SER A 129 -5.02 -13.92 22.12
CA SER A 129 -4.91 -15.23 22.78
C SER A 129 -3.49 -15.57 23.22
N GLN A 130 -2.47 -15.12 22.50
CA GLN A 130 -1.05 -15.42 22.78
C GLN A 130 -0.17 -14.15 22.74
N PRO A 131 -0.45 -13.12 23.57
CA PRO A 131 0.19 -11.81 23.45
C PRO A 131 1.70 -11.83 23.67
N ASP A 132 2.19 -12.65 24.60
CA ASP A 132 3.62 -12.74 24.91
C ASP A 132 4.41 -13.39 23.77
N ARG A 133 3.84 -14.44 23.15
CA ARG A 133 4.43 -15.11 21.99
C ARG A 133 4.48 -14.17 20.80
N TYR A 134 3.39 -13.45 20.55
CA TYR A 134 3.28 -12.45 19.49
C TYR A 134 4.30 -11.31 19.67
N ALA A 135 4.44 -10.78 20.89
CA ALA A 135 5.48 -9.81 21.21
C ALA A 135 6.89 -10.37 21.01
N GLY A 136 7.09 -11.65 21.29
CA GLY A 136 8.34 -12.36 21.00
C GLY A 136 8.75 -12.23 19.54
N TRP A 137 7.81 -12.43 18.61
CA TRP A 137 8.07 -12.28 17.17
C TRP A 137 8.42 -10.84 16.79
N LEU A 138 7.69 -9.84 17.29
CA LEU A 138 7.99 -8.43 17.02
C LEU A 138 9.36 -8.01 17.58
N ARG A 139 9.71 -8.48 18.78
CA ARG A 139 11.04 -8.24 19.38
C ARG A 139 12.14 -8.91 18.58
N SER A 140 11.91 -10.10 18.05
CA SER A 140 12.83 -10.78 17.15
C SER A 140 13.10 -9.92 15.90
N ILE A 141 12.03 -9.47 15.23
CA ILE A 141 12.12 -8.57 14.05
C ILE A 141 12.89 -7.28 14.39
N LEU A 142 12.62 -6.67 15.54
CA LEU A 142 13.32 -5.46 16.00
C LEU A 142 14.80 -5.70 16.29
N SER A 143 15.17 -6.91 16.70
CA SER A 143 16.57 -7.28 16.96
C SER A 143 17.35 -7.60 15.68
N THR A 144 16.67 -7.87 14.57
CA THR A 144 17.28 -8.14 13.27
C THR A 144 17.94 -6.88 12.71
N THR A 145 19.25 -6.94 12.49
CA THR A 145 20.05 -5.85 11.90
C THR A 145 20.45 -6.10 10.45
N ASP A 146 20.37 -7.34 9.98
CA ASP A 146 20.67 -7.67 8.57
C ASP A 146 19.58 -7.10 7.66
N GLU A 147 19.98 -6.22 6.74
CA GLU A 147 19.05 -5.59 5.80
C GLU A 147 18.35 -6.62 4.92
N ARG A 148 19.03 -7.70 4.50
CA ARG A 148 18.42 -8.73 3.65
C ARG A 148 17.29 -9.45 4.38
N ALA A 149 17.54 -9.89 5.61
CA ALA A 149 16.51 -10.44 6.48
C ALA A 149 15.34 -9.44 6.70
N LEU A 150 15.63 -8.15 6.90
CA LEU A 150 14.58 -7.13 7.04
C LEU A 150 13.73 -6.94 5.77
N ARG A 151 14.33 -7.03 4.58
CA ARG A 151 13.59 -7.00 3.29
C ARG A 151 12.63 -8.17 3.18
N ASN A 152 13.05 -9.35 3.64
CA ASN A 152 12.23 -10.57 3.65
C ASN A 152 11.10 -10.49 4.68
N LEU A 153 11.39 -9.94 5.86
CA LEU A 153 10.43 -9.81 6.97
C LEU A 153 9.40 -8.70 6.75
N GLN A 154 9.66 -7.72 5.87
CA GLN A 154 8.89 -6.48 5.84
C GLN A 154 7.38 -6.69 5.74
N ASN A 155 6.89 -7.42 4.74
CA ASN A 155 5.44 -7.56 4.52
C ASN A 155 4.75 -8.28 5.70
N VAL A 156 5.39 -9.33 6.24
CA VAL A 156 4.87 -10.09 7.38
C VAL A 156 4.93 -9.23 8.65
N GLY A 157 6.07 -8.58 8.91
CA GLY A 157 6.28 -7.76 10.10
C GLY A 157 5.37 -6.53 10.16
N LEU A 158 5.04 -5.92 9.02
CA LEU A 158 4.06 -4.82 8.95
C LEU A 158 2.65 -5.31 9.31
N ALA A 159 2.24 -6.47 8.83
CA ALA A 159 0.97 -7.08 9.20
C ALA A 159 0.94 -7.43 10.70
N LEU A 160 2.01 -8.03 11.23
CA LEU A 160 2.09 -8.33 12.66
C LEU A 160 2.01 -7.06 13.53
N ALA A 161 2.79 -6.03 13.17
CA ALA A 161 2.80 -4.76 13.90
C ALA A 161 1.42 -4.06 13.89
N GLN A 162 0.69 -4.12 12.77
CA GLN A 162 -0.67 -3.59 12.66
C GLN A 162 -1.60 -4.20 13.71
N HIS A 163 -1.64 -5.53 13.78
CA HIS A 163 -2.60 -6.25 14.63
C HIS A 163 -2.20 -6.28 16.11
N TYR A 164 -0.93 -6.05 16.44
CA TYR A 164 -0.49 -5.97 17.83
C TYR A 164 -0.64 -4.57 18.47
N ALA A 165 -0.91 -3.53 17.66
CA ALA A 165 -0.96 -2.15 18.12
C ALA A 165 -2.04 -1.89 19.19
N ALA A 166 -3.10 -2.71 19.22
CA ALA A 166 -4.15 -2.65 20.23
C ALA A 166 -3.69 -3.13 21.63
N ILE A 167 -2.61 -3.90 21.69
CA ILE A 167 -2.07 -4.50 22.92
C ILE A 167 -0.85 -3.70 23.41
N ASP A 168 0.09 -3.41 22.50
CA ASP A 168 1.29 -2.62 22.80
C ASP A 168 1.64 -1.71 21.61
N ALA A 169 1.16 -0.47 21.69
CA ALA A 169 1.35 0.52 20.63
C ALA A 169 2.81 0.95 20.45
N ASP A 170 3.62 0.99 21.53
CA ASP A 170 5.05 1.33 21.45
C ASP A 170 5.82 0.27 20.67
N LEU A 171 5.63 -1.01 21.03
CA LEU A 171 6.30 -2.12 20.35
C LEU A 171 5.93 -2.17 18.87
N SER A 172 4.64 -1.99 18.55
CA SER A 172 4.17 -1.90 17.17
C SER A 172 4.75 -0.71 16.42
N ALA A 173 4.73 0.49 17.01
CA ALA A 173 5.27 1.70 16.39
C ALA A 173 6.78 1.57 16.11
N ARG A 174 7.55 1.03 17.07
CA ARG A 174 8.98 0.77 16.88
C ARG A 174 9.21 -0.24 15.76
N THR A 175 8.40 -1.29 15.68
CA THR A 175 8.50 -2.31 14.62
C THR A 175 8.19 -1.70 13.25
N PHE A 176 7.12 -0.91 13.14
CA PHE A 176 6.82 -0.14 11.93
C PHE A 176 8.02 0.72 11.52
N ALA A 177 8.55 1.55 12.44
CA ALA A 177 9.64 2.47 12.17
C ALA A 177 10.96 1.76 11.79
N HIS A 178 11.18 0.54 12.28
CA HIS A 178 12.33 -0.29 11.93
C HIS A 178 12.21 -0.82 10.49
N LEU A 179 11.07 -1.42 10.17
CA LEU A 179 10.79 -1.99 8.85
C LEU A 179 10.63 -0.93 7.75
N TRP A 180 10.19 0.29 8.11
CA TRP A 180 9.94 1.38 7.16
C TRP A 180 11.18 1.86 6.40
N ARG A 181 12.38 1.63 6.96
CA ARG A 181 13.65 2.14 6.43
C ARG A 181 14.16 1.34 5.23
N ILE A 182 13.59 0.17 5.01
CA ILE A 182 14.03 -0.80 4.02
C ILE A 182 12.89 -0.99 3.02
N ASP A 183 13.21 -1.28 1.76
CA ASP A 183 12.22 -1.64 0.74
C ASP A 183 12.20 -3.16 0.51
N PRO A 184 11.02 -3.78 0.35
CA PRO A 184 10.93 -5.23 0.30
C PRO A 184 11.43 -5.77 -1.05
N HIS A 185 11.78 -7.05 -1.11
CA HIS A 185 12.08 -7.72 -2.39
C HIS A 185 10.86 -7.78 -3.31
N VAL A 186 9.68 -7.97 -2.71
CA VAL A 186 8.39 -7.95 -3.40
C VAL A 186 7.47 -6.95 -2.70
N THR A 187 7.08 -5.89 -3.42
CA THR A 187 6.11 -4.92 -2.90
C THR A 187 4.72 -5.56 -2.93
N VAL A 188 4.01 -5.57 -1.81
CA VAL A 188 2.61 -6.03 -1.80
C VAL A 188 1.70 -4.82 -1.93
N THR A 189 0.74 -4.88 -2.84
CA THR A 189 -0.33 -3.88 -3.01
C THR A 189 -1.69 -4.52 -2.78
N MET A 190 -2.57 -3.79 -2.10
CA MET A 190 -3.86 -4.26 -1.62
C MET A 190 -5.01 -3.47 -2.27
N GLY A 191 -6.05 -4.18 -2.66
CA GLY A 191 -7.31 -3.61 -3.15
C GLY A 191 -7.26 -3.14 -4.61
N PRO A 192 -8.42 -2.74 -5.16
CA PRO A 192 -8.53 -2.30 -6.56
C PRO A 192 -7.70 -1.05 -6.85
N ALA A 193 -7.52 -0.20 -5.84
CA ALA A 193 -6.68 0.97 -5.90
C ALA A 193 -5.18 0.65 -5.76
N LYS A 194 -4.76 -0.61 -5.55
CA LYS A 194 -3.37 -1.06 -5.41
C LYS A 194 -2.57 -0.27 -4.36
N HIS A 195 -3.10 -0.15 -3.14
CA HIS A 195 -2.39 0.55 -2.07
C HIS A 195 -1.24 -0.29 -1.53
N PRO A 196 0.00 0.23 -1.45
CA PRO A 196 1.10 -0.50 -0.82
C PRO A 196 0.77 -0.92 0.61
N ILE A 197 1.04 -2.19 0.96
CA ILE A 197 0.70 -2.77 2.26
C ILE A 197 1.29 -1.96 3.42
N ARG A 198 2.49 -1.39 3.23
CA ARG A 198 3.13 -0.51 4.22
C ARG A 198 2.23 0.61 4.68
N PHE A 199 1.53 1.27 3.76
CA PHE A 199 0.63 2.36 4.12
C PHE A 199 -0.65 1.80 4.73
N THR A 200 -1.28 0.80 4.10
CA THR A 200 -2.54 0.26 4.61
C THR A 200 -2.37 -0.32 6.01
N SER A 201 -1.27 -1.01 6.31
CA SER A 201 -1.04 -1.58 7.64
C SER A 201 -0.82 -0.52 8.71
N LEU A 202 -0.07 0.54 8.41
CA LEU A 202 0.11 1.66 9.36
C LEU A 202 -1.20 2.41 9.62
N PHE A 203 -2.00 2.66 8.59
CA PHE A 203 -3.26 3.39 8.74
C PHE A 203 -4.41 2.53 9.27
N SER A 204 -4.35 1.21 9.13
CA SER A 204 -5.32 0.28 9.72
C SER A 204 -5.00 -0.07 11.17
N ALA A 205 -3.79 0.20 11.66
CA ALA A 205 -3.44 -0.01 13.06
C ALA A 205 -4.35 0.81 14.00
N VAL A 206 -4.55 0.36 15.24
CA VAL A 206 -5.30 1.14 16.23
C VAL A 206 -4.57 2.47 16.49
N SER A 207 -5.34 3.57 16.60
CA SER A 207 -4.79 4.91 16.87
C SER A 207 -4.20 4.97 18.29
N SER A 208 -2.99 5.52 18.38
CA SER A 208 -2.26 5.87 19.59
C SER A 208 -1.36 7.06 19.28
N GLU A 209 -0.80 7.72 20.28
CA GLU A 209 0.14 8.83 20.06
C GLU A 209 1.35 8.41 19.22
N GLU A 210 1.90 7.22 19.48
CA GLU A 210 3.08 6.67 18.79
C GLU A 210 2.76 6.34 17.33
N ILE A 211 1.63 5.67 17.08
CA ILE A 211 1.19 5.30 15.73
C ILE A 211 0.82 6.56 14.93
N ASP A 212 0.11 7.51 15.54
CA ASP A 212 -0.31 8.74 14.88
C ASP A 212 0.87 9.67 14.56
N THR A 213 1.89 9.67 15.42
CA THR A 213 3.18 10.33 15.13
C THR A 213 3.84 9.74 13.89
N LEU A 214 3.85 8.41 13.74
CA LEU A 214 4.40 7.77 12.54
C LEU A 214 3.59 8.07 11.29
N ARG A 215 2.25 8.03 11.38
CA ARG A 215 1.36 8.42 10.28
C ARG A 215 1.63 9.84 9.81
N GLY A 216 1.79 10.78 10.74
CA GLY A 216 2.12 12.17 10.43
C GLY A 216 3.47 12.29 9.73
N ARG A 217 4.50 11.62 10.26
CA ARG A 217 5.85 11.59 9.66
C ARG A 217 5.84 11.06 8.22
N VAL A 218 5.05 10.02 7.94
CA VAL A 218 4.95 9.45 6.59
C VAL A 218 4.36 10.46 5.60
N LEU A 219 3.37 11.26 6.00
CA LEU A 219 2.84 12.34 5.15
C LEU A 219 3.85 13.47 4.95
N GLU A 220 4.59 13.85 5.99
CA GLU A 220 5.64 14.88 5.91
C GLU A 220 6.82 14.46 5.01
N GLN A 221 7.12 13.18 4.95
CA GLN A 221 8.25 12.63 4.19
C GLN A 221 7.91 12.30 2.73
N ALA A 222 6.68 12.56 2.28
CA ALA A 222 6.32 12.39 0.88
C ALA A 222 7.19 13.30 -0.01
N SER A 223 7.90 12.71 -0.98
CA SER A 223 8.83 13.42 -1.87
C SER A 223 8.13 14.32 -2.88
N ASP A 224 6.89 13.97 -3.22
CA ASP A 224 6.08 14.65 -4.23
C ASP A 224 4.58 14.43 -3.99
N ASP A 225 3.77 15.16 -4.75
CA ASP A 225 2.31 15.11 -4.74
C ASP A 225 1.75 13.71 -5.07
N GLY A 226 2.44 12.92 -5.90
CA GLY A 226 2.02 11.56 -6.26
C GLY A 226 2.17 10.58 -5.10
N GLN A 227 3.29 10.67 -4.37
CA GLN A 227 3.50 9.91 -3.15
C GLN A 227 2.52 10.36 -2.06
N LEU A 228 2.33 11.67 -1.88
CA LEU A 228 1.37 12.21 -0.93
C LEU A 228 -0.06 11.70 -1.22
N ALA A 229 -0.47 11.70 -2.49
CA ALA A 229 -1.78 11.17 -2.89
C ALA A 229 -1.90 9.67 -2.54
N THR A 230 -0.84 8.89 -2.77
CA THR A 230 -0.83 7.46 -2.44
C THR A 230 -1.01 7.23 -0.94
N VAL A 231 -0.34 8.02 -0.10
CA VAL A 231 -0.45 7.94 1.37
C VAL A 231 -1.84 8.36 1.84
N VAL A 232 -2.36 9.50 1.37
CA VAL A 232 -3.71 9.99 1.72
C VAL A 232 -4.79 8.99 1.33
N LEU A 233 -4.69 8.38 0.14
CA LEU A 233 -5.67 7.40 -0.30
C LEU A 233 -5.57 6.08 0.45
N ALA A 234 -4.37 5.65 0.83
CA ALA A 234 -4.22 4.46 1.68
C ALA A 234 -4.82 4.70 3.09
N ALA A 235 -4.66 5.90 3.64
CA ALA A 235 -5.29 6.29 4.90
C ALA A 235 -6.83 6.30 4.80
N GLU A 236 -7.37 6.84 3.71
CA GLU A 236 -8.82 6.74 3.44
C GLU A 236 -9.26 5.29 3.28
N ALA A 237 -8.58 4.47 2.47
CA ALA A 237 -8.94 3.06 2.30
C ALA A 237 -8.93 2.28 3.62
N ALA A 238 -7.96 2.57 4.50
CA ALA A 238 -7.86 1.99 5.85
C ALA A 238 -8.92 2.52 6.84
N GLY A 239 -9.69 3.54 6.48
CA GLY A 239 -10.72 4.13 7.35
C GLY A 239 -10.17 5.19 8.33
N ALA A 240 -8.95 5.67 8.17
CA ALA A 240 -8.32 6.68 9.01
C ALA A 240 -8.75 8.13 8.67
N GLY A 241 -9.97 8.32 8.13
CA GLY A 241 -10.46 9.62 7.68
C GLY A 241 -10.58 10.65 8.81
N GLN A 242 -11.02 10.23 10.00
CA GLN A 242 -11.10 11.12 11.17
C GLN A 242 -9.72 11.58 11.65
N TRP A 243 -8.73 10.67 11.62
CA TRP A 243 -7.34 11.04 11.93
C TRP A 243 -6.80 12.03 10.89
N LEU A 244 -7.09 11.81 9.60
CA LEU A 244 -6.71 12.75 8.53
C LEU A 244 -7.32 14.14 8.73
N ASP A 245 -8.59 14.24 9.14
CA ASP A 245 -9.23 15.52 9.46
C ASP A 245 -8.41 16.28 10.52
N GLY A 246 -8.09 15.61 11.64
CA GLY A 246 -7.30 16.19 12.72
C GLY A 246 -5.87 16.57 12.31
N TYR A 247 -5.21 15.71 11.51
CA TYR A 247 -3.89 16.00 10.94
C TYR A 247 -3.91 17.25 10.05
N ILE A 248 -4.89 17.35 9.16
CA ILE A 248 -5.06 18.50 8.27
C ILE A 248 -5.31 19.76 9.10
N ASP A 249 -6.24 19.73 10.06
CA ASP A 249 -6.55 20.89 10.89
C ASP A 249 -5.32 21.38 11.68
N GLY A 250 -4.53 20.46 12.22
CA GLY A 250 -3.26 20.77 12.87
C GLY A 250 -2.27 21.48 11.94
N ARG A 251 -2.15 21.02 10.69
CA ARG A 251 -1.32 21.66 9.65
C ARG A 251 -1.81 23.04 9.26
N LEU A 252 -3.13 23.20 9.10
CA LEU A 252 -3.73 24.48 8.74
C LEU A 252 -3.63 25.51 9.89
N ALA A 253 -3.55 25.05 11.14
CA ALA A 253 -3.32 25.89 12.32
C ALA A 253 -1.85 26.28 12.52
N SER A 254 -0.90 25.62 11.85
CA SER A 254 0.52 25.96 11.92
C SER A 254 0.78 27.39 11.43
N ALA A 255 1.76 28.06 12.02
CA ALA A 255 2.23 29.37 11.56
C ALA A 255 3.06 29.27 10.26
N THR A 256 3.50 28.06 9.89
CA THR A 256 4.37 27.82 8.74
C THR A 256 3.55 27.67 7.46
N PRO A 257 3.79 28.49 6.41
CA PRO A 257 3.07 28.34 5.15
C PRO A 257 3.27 26.97 4.48
N ALA A 258 4.44 26.34 4.67
CA ALA A 258 4.69 25.00 4.15
C ALA A 258 3.78 23.94 4.78
N ASP A 259 3.58 23.98 6.10
CA ASP A 259 2.62 23.10 6.79
C ASP A 259 1.20 23.33 6.28
N GLN A 260 0.79 24.60 6.18
CA GLN A 260 -0.54 24.96 5.69
C GLN A 260 -0.76 24.46 4.25
N ALA A 261 0.24 24.62 3.38
CA ALA A 261 0.19 24.09 2.01
C ALA A 261 0.08 22.56 2.01
N LEU A 262 0.83 21.85 2.85
CA LEU A 262 0.71 20.40 3.00
C LEU A 262 -0.71 20.00 3.43
N GLY A 263 -1.31 20.72 4.39
CA GLY A 263 -2.70 20.51 4.80
C GLY A 263 -3.70 20.71 3.67
N ILE A 264 -3.54 21.78 2.87
CA ILE A 264 -4.37 22.07 1.68
C ILE A 264 -4.21 20.96 0.62
N THR A 265 -2.98 20.56 0.31
CA THR A 265 -2.70 19.52 -0.69
C THR A 265 -3.26 18.17 -0.24
N ALA A 266 -3.06 17.79 1.02
CA ALA A 266 -3.61 16.55 1.58
C ALA A 266 -5.15 16.54 1.50
N ALA A 267 -5.82 17.63 1.88
CA ALA A 267 -7.27 17.76 1.73
C ALA A 267 -7.72 17.60 0.27
N SER A 268 -6.95 18.15 -0.69
CA SER A 268 -7.27 18.05 -2.11
C SER A 268 -7.13 16.65 -2.71
N MET A 269 -6.43 15.74 -2.03
CA MET A 269 -6.16 14.38 -2.50
C MET A 269 -7.11 13.34 -1.90
N ARG A 270 -8.03 13.76 -1.02
CA ARG A 270 -9.07 12.88 -0.48
C ARG A 270 -10.21 12.70 -1.47
N PRO A 271 -10.98 11.59 -1.38
CA PRO A 271 -12.30 11.48 -2.00
C PRO A 271 -13.22 12.62 -1.56
N ALA A 272 -14.31 12.86 -2.29
CA ALA A 272 -15.20 13.98 -1.99
C ALA A 272 -15.78 13.88 -0.56
N ASN A 273 -15.54 14.90 0.26
CA ASN A 273 -16.01 14.93 1.65
C ASN A 273 -16.21 16.37 2.17
N PRO A 274 -17.09 16.57 3.19
CA PRO A 274 -17.40 17.91 3.70
C PRO A 274 -16.20 18.68 4.28
N HIS A 275 -15.24 17.98 4.90
CA HIS A 275 -14.06 18.62 5.50
C HIS A 275 -13.16 19.23 4.42
N SER A 276 -12.88 18.47 3.36
CA SER A 276 -12.08 18.93 2.22
C SER A 276 -12.80 20.04 1.43
N ASP A 277 -14.12 19.97 1.30
CA ASP A 277 -14.92 21.06 0.73
C ASP A 277 -14.74 22.37 1.52
N ALA A 278 -14.75 22.31 2.87
CA ALA A 278 -14.56 23.47 3.72
C ALA A 278 -13.13 24.05 3.60
N VAL A 279 -12.10 23.20 3.63
CA VAL A 279 -10.69 23.60 3.49
C VAL A 279 -10.44 24.28 2.14
N LEU A 280 -10.90 23.67 1.05
CA LEU A 280 -10.66 24.17 -0.31
C LEU A 280 -11.57 25.36 -0.65
N GLY A 281 -12.74 25.47 -0.02
CA GLY A 281 -13.69 26.57 -0.18
C GLY A 281 -13.24 27.88 0.48
N ARG A 282 -12.27 27.83 1.41
CA ARG A 282 -11.72 29.03 2.07
C ARG A 282 -11.03 29.97 1.07
N ASP A 283 -11.12 31.27 1.34
CA ASP A 283 -10.30 32.27 0.67
C ASP A 283 -8.87 32.29 1.24
N TRP A 284 -7.98 31.58 0.52
CA TRP A 284 -6.55 31.50 0.82
C TRP A 284 -5.74 32.70 0.33
N LYS A 285 -6.42 33.75 -0.21
CA LYS A 285 -5.82 34.94 -0.81
C LYS A 285 -4.87 34.57 -1.97
N ARG A 286 -4.16 35.57 -2.52
CA ARG A 286 -3.13 35.35 -3.56
C ARG A 286 -1.78 35.03 -2.92
N GLY A 287 -0.93 34.32 -3.65
CA GLY A 287 0.40 33.90 -3.21
C GLY A 287 0.47 32.38 -3.00
N PHE A 288 1.52 31.92 -2.32
CA PHE A 288 1.87 30.50 -2.19
C PHE A 288 0.68 29.59 -1.79
N LEU A 289 -0.02 29.93 -0.70
CA LEU A 289 -1.18 29.15 -0.23
C LEU A 289 -2.39 29.24 -1.18
N GLY A 290 -2.57 30.39 -1.82
CA GLY A 290 -3.59 30.60 -2.83
C GLY A 290 -3.38 29.72 -4.06
N ASP A 291 -2.12 29.55 -4.48
CA ASP A 291 -1.75 28.71 -5.60
C ASP A 291 -1.86 27.23 -5.26
N ALA A 292 -1.44 26.82 -4.06
CA ALA A 292 -1.69 25.47 -3.53
C ALA A 292 -3.19 25.15 -3.50
N ALA A 293 -4.02 26.06 -2.97
CA ALA A 293 -5.48 25.87 -2.95
C ALA A 293 -6.09 25.84 -4.34
N ARG A 294 -5.59 26.63 -5.29
CA ARG A 294 -6.06 26.62 -6.68
C ARG A 294 -5.74 25.29 -7.37
N ALA A 295 -4.51 24.81 -7.27
CA ALA A 295 -4.09 23.53 -7.80
C ALA A 295 -4.88 22.38 -7.15
N GLY A 296 -5.02 22.42 -5.82
CA GLY A 296 -5.82 21.48 -5.05
C GLY A 296 -7.28 21.44 -5.48
N ARG A 297 -7.94 22.59 -5.66
CA ARG A 297 -9.32 22.64 -6.18
C ARG A 297 -9.45 22.01 -7.56
N THR A 298 -8.51 22.24 -8.47
CA THR A 298 -8.53 21.63 -9.81
C THR A 298 -8.42 20.11 -9.71
N SER A 299 -7.48 19.61 -8.92
CA SER A 299 -7.32 18.16 -8.67
C SER A 299 -8.58 17.55 -8.04
N TYR A 300 -9.12 18.19 -7.00
CA TYR A 300 -10.30 17.72 -6.29
C TYR A 300 -11.58 17.75 -7.14
N ALA A 301 -11.75 18.80 -7.95
CA ALA A 301 -12.86 18.89 -8.91
C ALA A 301 -12.81 17.79 -9.98
N ARG A 302 -11.60 17.39 -10.43
CA ARG A 302 -11.44 16.28 -11.38
C ARG A 302 -12.00 14.97 -10.83
N SER A 303 -11.69 14.62 -9.58
CA SER A 303 -12.27 13.43 -8.94
C SER A 303 -13.79 13.51 -8.85
N ARG A 304 -14.34 14.65 -8.41
CA ARG A 304 -15.79 14.86 -8.32
C ARG A 304 -16.49 14.73 -9.68
N HIS A 305 -15.88 15.27 -10.73
CA HIS A 305 -16.41 15.12 -12.09
C HIS A 305 -16.36 13.67 -12.54
N SER A 306 -15.27 12.96 -12.25
CA SER A 306 -15.20 11.55 -12.56
C SER A 306 -16.30 10.76 -11.85
N ASP A 307 -16.55 11.01 -10.56
CA ASP A 307 -17.60 10.32 -9.79
C ASP A 307 -18.98 10.60 -10.37
N HIS A 308 -19.22 11.85 -10.73
CA HIS A 308 -20.45 12.27 -11.40
C HIS A 308 -20.67 11.49 -12.70
N TRP A 309 -19.67 11.43 -13.59
CA TRP A 309 -19.83 10.79 -14.88
C TRP A 309 -19.97 9.27 -14.78
N PHE A 310 -19.25 8.60 -13.87
CA PHE A 310 -19.48 7.17 -13.62
C PHE A 310 -20.89 6.90 -13.07
N ALA A 311 -21.40 7.76 -12.18
CA ALA A 311 -22.76 7.64 -11.68
C ALA A 311 -23.81 7.84 -12.80
N GLN A 312 -23.61 8.83 -13.68
CA GLN A 312 -24.48 9.05 -14.84
C GLN A 312 -24.43 7.86 -15.80
N ALA A 313 -23.24 7.30 -16.06
CA ALA A 313 -23.08 6.10 -16.89
C ALA A 313 -23.83 4.89 -16.32
N ALA A 314 -23.72 4.65 -15.02
CA ALA A 314 -24.41 3.56 -14.34
C ALA A 314 -25.94 3.72 -14.35
N ALA A 315 -26.44 4.96 -14.25
CA ALA A 315 -27.87 5.27 -14.27
C ALA A 315 -28.48 5.34 -15.69
N ALA A 316 -27.66 5.39 -16.74
CA ALA A 316 -28.13 5.57 -18.11
C ALA A 316 -28.87 4.33 -18.65
N ASN A 317 -30.08 4.54 -19.16
CA ASN A 317 -30.93 3.51 -19.75
C ASN A 317 -30.71 3.32 -21.25
N HIS A 318 -30.07 4.27 -21.92
CA HIS A 318 -29.74 4.19 -23.35
C HIS A 318 -28.26 3.89 -23.57
N PRO A 319 -27.91 2.92 -24.44
CA PRO A 319 -26.52 2.57 -24.72
C PRO A 319 -25.65 3.73 -25.18
N HIS A 320 -26.18 4.66 -25.98
CA HIS A 320 -25.45 5.83 -26.46
C HIS A 320 -25.13 6.83 -25.34
N GLU A 321 -26.06 7.05 -24.41
CA GLU A 321 -25.84 7.92 -23.25
C GLU A 321 -24.82 7.30 -22.29
N ARG A 322 -24.96 5.99 -22.05
CA ARG A 322 -23.99 5.22 -21.26
C ARG A 322 -22.59 5.33 -21.84
N TRP A 323 -22.43 5.10 -23.14
CA TRP A 323 -21.13 5.26 -23.81
C TRP A 323 -20.58 6.68 -23.64
N ARG A 324 -21.40 7.70 -23.91
CA ARG A 324 -20.97 9.11 -23.80
C ARG A 324 -20.52 9.49 -22.40
N TYR A 325 -21.24 9.03 -21.37
CA TYR A 325 -20.85 9.25 -19.98
C TYR A 325 -19.60 8.47 -19.59
N LEU A 326 -19.42 7.24 -20.10
CA LEU A 326 -18.18 6.48 -19.88
C LEU A 326 -16.96 7.18 -20.50
N GLU A 327 -17.05 7.71 -21.71
CA GLU A 327 -15.95 8.48 -22.32
C GLU A 327 -15.56 9.70 -21.47
N LEU A 328 -16.56 10.44 -20.95
CA LEU A 328 -16.32 11.56 -20.04
C LEU A 328 -15.72 11.12 -18.70
N ALA A 329 -16.18 9.98 -18.16
CA ALA A 329 -15.68 9.40 -16.94
C ALA A 329 -14.22 8.96 -17.08
N ILE A 330 -13.87 8.31 -18.19
CA ILE A 330 -12.50 7.89 -18.53
C ILE A 330 -11.60 9.11 -18.71
N ALA A 331 -12.05 10.14 -19.41
CA ALA A 331 -11.30 11.39 -19.57
C ALA A 331 -11.02 12.10 -18.24
N ALA A 332 -11.94 11.97 -17.28
CA ALA A 332 -11.79 12.53 -15.93
C ALA A 332 -11.19 11.54 -14.92
N ALA A 333 -10.89 10.30 -15.31
CA ALA A 333 -10.60 9.19 -14.40
C ALA A 333 -9.59 9.56 -13.31
N ASP A 334 -9.89 9.11 -12.09
CA ASP A 334 -9.13 9.40 -10.89
C ASP A 334 -9.04 8.15 -10.00
N ARG A 335 -7.90 7.94 -9.35
CA ARG A 335 -7.68 6.76 -8.50
C ARG A 335 -8.56 6.76 -7.25
N ARG A 336 -8.99 7.93 -6.79
CA ARG A 336 -9.88 8.11 -5.62
C ARG A 336 -11.16 7.28 -5.67
N GLN A 337 -11.68 7.05 -6.86
CA GLN A 337 -12.94 6.35 -7.08
C GLN A 337 -12.89 4.88 -6.67
N LEU A 338 -11.69 4.31 -6.71
CA LEU A 338 -11.45 2.92 -6.36
C LEU A 338 -11.49 2.71 -4.83
N VAL A 339 -11.31 3.78 -4.04
CA VAL A 339 -11.41 3.74 -2.57
C VAL A 339 -12.86 3.51 -2.13
N ASP A 340 -13.80 4.25 -2.72
CA ASP A 340 -15.23 4.11 -2.40
C ASP A 340 -15.85 2.83 -2.98
N ALA A 341 -15.38 2.37 -4.14
CA ALA A 341 -15.81 1.10 -4.71
C ALA A 341 -15.47 -0.08 -3.79
N ALA A 342 -14.29 -0.08 -3.17
CA ALA A 342 -13.89 -1.10 -2.20
C ALA A 342 -14.79 -1.09 -0.95
N ARG A 343 -15.10 0.10 -0.39
CA ARG A 343 -16.01 0.23 0.76
C ARG A 343 -17.44 -0.24 0.48
N ARG A 344 -17.93 -0.12 -0.76
CA ARG A 344 -19.28 -0.57 -1.16
C ARG A 344 -19.40 -2.09 -1.34
N VAL A 345 -18.29 -2.79 -1.57
CA VAL A 345 -18.24 -4.25 -1.75
C VAL A 345 -18.01 -4.99 -0.43
N THR A 346 -17.45 -4.33 0.60
CA THR A 346 -17.12 -4.94 1.89
C THR A 346 -17.84 -4.29 3.10
N PRO A 347 -19.19 -4.27 3.20
CA PRO A 347 -19.86 -3.73 4.38
C PRO A 347 -19.71 -4.61 5.63
N ASP A 348 -19.52 -5.92 5.48
CA ASP A 348 -19.77 -6.92 6.53
C ASP A 348 -18.51 -7.55 7.17
N LEU A 349 -17.32 -6.95 6.99
CA LEU A 349 -16.05 -7.52 7.52
C LEU A 349 -15.22 -6.52 8.35
N ARG A 350 -15.84 -5.53 8.98
CA ARG A 350 -15.19 -4.71 10.00
C ARG A 350 -15.62 -5.11 11.40
#